data_AF-A0A850SSH1-F1
#
_entry.id   AF-A0A850SSH1-F1
#
_cell.length_a   1.000
_cell.length_b   1.000
_cell.length_c   1.000
_cell.angle_alpha   90.00
_cell.angle_beta   90.00
_cell.angle_gamma   90.00
#
_symmetry.space_group_name_H-M   'P 1'
#
loop_
_entity.id
_entity.type
_entity.pdbx_description
1 polymer ?
#
loop_
_entity_poly.entity_id
_entity_poly.type
_entity_poly.pdbx_seq_one_letter_code
_entity_poly.pdbx_strand_id
1 'polypeptide(L)' 'MATTVDEAKQRAQDAEEHVRSYKGIMTAATHIGVPFCMALATFFTVLTMRGGIGAAAFSLVAVYILAWWIVKTFFSSH' A
#
# COMPACT_ATOMS: atom_id res chain seq x y z
N MET A 1 -43.71 -4.89 12.48
CA MET A 1 -43.20 -4.86 11.09
C MET A 1 -42.26 -3.66 10.86
N ALA A 2 -41.44 -3.28 11.85
CA ALA A 2 -40.45 -2.21 11.75
C ALA A 2 -39.00 -2.74 11.71
N THR A 3 -38.79 -3.99 12.10
CA THR A 3 -37.47 -4.62 12.25
C THR A 3 -36.77 -4.90 10.91
N THR A 4 -37.51 -5.19 9.84
CA THR A 4 -36.93 -5.56 8.54
C THR A 4 -36.36 -4.36 7.77
N VAL A 5 -36.91 -3.17 7.98
CA VAL A 5 -36.47 -1.93 7.32
C VAL A 5 -35.22 -1.38 8.01
N ASP A 6 -35.17 -1.44 9.35
CA ASP A 6 -33.99 -1.05 10.12
C ASP A 6 -32.81 -2.01 9.86
N GLU A 7 -33.03 -3.33 9.78
CA GLU A 7 -31.97 -4.29 9.41
C GLU A 7 -31.44 -4.08 7.98
N ALA A 8 -32.31 -3.79 7.01
CA ALA A 8 -31.90 -3.52 5.63
C ALA A 8 -31.06 -2.22 5.53
N LYS A 9 -31.43 -1.20 6.32
CA LYS A 9 -30.70 0.07 6.41
C LYS A 9 -29.35 -0.10 7.11
N GLN A 10 -29.28 -0.93 8.14
CA GLN A 10 -28.07 -1.24 8.87
C GLN A 10 -27.07 -2.03 7.99
N ARG A 11 -27.54 -3.02 7.22
CA ARG A 11 -26.69 -3.75 6.25
C ARG A 11 -26.16 -2.86 5.12
N ALA A 12 -26.95 -1.87 4.67
CA ALA A 12 -26.49 -0.91 3.67
C ALA A 12 -25.38 -0.01 4.22
N GLN A 13 -25.52 0.44 5.47
CA GLN A 13 -24.49 1.26 6.15
C GLN A 13 -23.21 0.47 6.42
N ASP A 14 -23.31 -0.78 6.88
CA ASP A 14 -22.13 -1.65 7.04
C ASP A 14 -21.42 -1.87 5.70
N ALA A 15 -22.17 -2.10 4.61
CA ALA A 15 -21.58 -2.28 3.29
C ALA A 15 -20.82 -1.03 2.81
N GLU A 16 -21.36 0.17 3.05
CA GLU A 16 -20.68 1.44 2.73
C GLU A 16 -19.42 1.64 3.58
N GLU A 17 -19.47 1.30 4.87
CA GLU A 17 -18.33 1.42 5.78
C GLU A 17 -17.21 0.42 5.45
N HIS A 18 -17.57 -0.80 5.04
CA HIS A 18 -16.63 -1.80 4.54
C HIS A 18 -15.95 -1.36 3.24
N VAL A 19 -16.69 -0.80 2.28
CA VAL A 19 -16.12 -0.29 1.02
C VAL A 19 -15.19 0.89 1.27
N ARG A 20 -15.57 1.79 2.19
CA ARG A 20 -14.73 2.94 2.58
C ARG A 20 -13.42 2.49 3.22
N SER A 21 -13.50 1.57 4.17
CA SER A 21 -12.32 1.01 4.84
C SER A 21 -11.42 0.26 3.86
N TYR A 22 -12.01 -0.55 2.97
CA TYR A 22 -11.27 -1.26 1.93
C TYR A 22 -10.53 -0.32 0.98
N LYS A 23 -11.20 0.73 0.48
CA LYS A 23 -10.55 1.75 -0.36
C LYS A 23 -9.41 2.47 0.37
N GLY A 24 -9.60 2.79 1.64
CA GLY A 24 -8.56 3.41 2.47
C GLY A 24 -7.32 2.52 2.61
N ILE A 25 -7.51 1.26 2.96
CA ILE A 25 -6.44 0.27 3.09
C ILE A 25 -5.76 0.05 1.75
N MET A 26 -6.51 -0.11 0.67
CA MET A 26 -5.96 -0.35 -0.66
C MET A 26 -5.12 0.84 -1.15
N THR A 27 -5.57 2.06 -0.88
CA THR A 27 -4.82 3.28 -1.21
C THR A 27 -3.51 3.35 -0.43
N ALA A 28 -3.55 3.09 0.88
CA ALA A 28 -2.38 3.10 1.74
C ALA A 28 -1.38 1.98 1.40
N ALA A 29 -1.87 0.77 1.20
CA ALA A 29 -1.07 -0.39 0.79
C ALA A 29 -0.39 -0.16 -0.57
N THR A 30 -1.09 0.48 -1.51
CA THR A 30 -0.54 0.81 -2.82
C THR A 30 0.51 1.92 -2.73
N HIS A 31 0.21 3.04 -2.07
CA HIS A 31 1.11 4.20 -2.01
C HIS A 31 2.33 4.00 -1.11
N ILE A 32 2.22 3.20 -0.06
CA ILE A 32 3.26 3.04 0.96
C ILE A 32 3.78 1.60 0.97
N GLY A 33 2.88 0.62 0.98
CA GLY A 33 3.24 -0.79 1.10
C GLY A 33 4.03 -1.32 -0.10
N VAL A 34 3.57 -1.06 -1.33
CA VAL A 34 4.25 -1.54 -2.55
C VAL A 34 5.68 -1.00 -2.66
N PRO A 35 5.93 0.33 -2.56
CA PRO A 35 7.29 0.86 -2.57
C PRO A 35 8.17 0.30 -1.46
N PHE A 36 7.62 0.12 -0.25
CA PHE A 36 8.35 -0.39 0.89
C PHE A 36 8.77 -1.86 0.71
N CYS A 37 7.87 -2.72 0.23
CA CYS A 37 8.18 -4.12 -0.05
C CYS A 37 9.29 -4.25 -1.11
N MET A 38 9.23 -3.45 -2.18
CA MET A 38 10.27 -3.43 -3.22
C MET A 38 11.63 -2.95 -2.68
N ALA A 39 11.62 -1.92 -1.85
CA ALA A 39 12.82 -1.39 -1.21
C ALA A 39 13.47 -2.43 -0.28
N LEU A 40 12.67 -3.13 0.53
CA LEU A 40 13.15 -4.20 1.40
C LEU A 40 13.73 -5.39 0.63
N ALA A 41 13.05 -5.83 -0.44
CA ALA A 41 13.56 -6.89 -1.28
C ALA A 41 14.95 -6.53 -1.83
N THR A 42 15.09 -5.32 -2.37
CA THR A 42 16.35 -4.83 -2.92
C THR A 42 17.44 -4.70 -1.86
N PHE A 43 17.10 -4.20 -0.67
CA PHE A 43 18.03 -4.13 0.46
C PHE A 43 18.66 -5.49 0.76
N PHE A 44 17.85 -6.54 0.91
CA PHE A 44 18.37 -7.88 1.21
C PHE A 44 19.13 -8.49 0.03
N THR A 45 18.72 -8.23 -1.21
CA THR A 45 19.49 -8.64 -2.39
C THR A 45 20.88 -8.01 -2.39
N VAL A 46 20.99 -6.69 -2.19
CA VAL A 46 22.29 -6.00 -2.20
C VAL A 46 23.15 -6.40 -1.00
N LEU A 47 22.52 -6.62 0.16
CA LEU A 47 23.20 -7.10 1.36
C LEU A 47 23.81 -8.49 1.15
N THR A 48 23.09 -9.40 0.51
CA THR A 48 23.55 -10.78 0.25
C THR A 48 24.57 -10.84 -0.88
N MET A 49 24.51 -9.95 -1.87
CA MET A 49 25.47 -9.84 -2.98
C MET A 49 26.81 -9.19 -2.61
N ARG A 50 27.14 -9.08 -1.32
CA ARG A 50 28.43 -8.57 -0.82
C ARG A 50 28.66 -7.07 -1.09
N GLY A 51 27.60 -6.32 -1.37
CA GLY A 51 27.66 -4.85 -1.54
C GLY A 51 27.94 -4.08 -0.25
N GLY A 52 27.85 -4.75 0.90
CA GLY A 52 28.02 -4.14 2.22
C GLY A 52 26.76 -3.39 2.69
N ILE A 53 26.68 -3.15 4.00
CA ILE A 53 25.50 -2.53 4.64
C ILE A 53 25.24 -1.12 4.09
N GLY A 54 26.30 -0.37 3.76
CA GLY A 54 26.17 0.97 3.18
C GLY A 54 25.49 0.97 1.82
N ALA A 55 25.89 0.09 0.90
CA ALA A 55 25.25 -0.03 -0.41
C ALA A 55 23.81 -0.55 -0.29
N ALA A 56 23.57 -1.49 0.63
CA ALA A 56 22.23 -2.00 0.90
C ALA A 56 21.30 -0.88 1.40
N ALA A 57 21.71 -0.11 2.40
CA ALA A 57 20.94 1.01 2.94
C ALA A 57 20.67 2.08 1.88
N PHE A 58 21.67 2.42 1.05
CA PHE A 58 21.48 3.33 -0.07
C PHE A 58 20.45 2.80 -1.08
N SER A 59 20.56 1.52 -1.45
CA SER A 59 19.62 0.89 -2.39
C SER A 59 18.19 0.85 -1.86
N LEU A 60 18.00 0.67 -0.55
CA LEU A 60 16.68 0.72 0.09
C LEU A 60 16.04 2.09 -0.14
N VAL A 61 16.76 3.16 0.18
CA VAL A 61 16.25 4.53 0.04
C VAL A 61 16.02 4.86 -1.44
N ALA A 62 16.97 4.52 -2.31
CA ALA A 62 16.87 4.78 -3.74
C ALA A 62 15.66 4.09 -4.38
N VAL A 63 15.47 2.78 -4.10
CA VAL A 63 14.34 2.03 -4.64
C VAL A 63 13.03 2.48 -4.02
N TYR A 64 12.98 2.83 -2.73
CA TYR A 64 11.77 3.35 -2.11
C TYR A 64 11.30 4.63 -2.79
N ILE A 65 12.20 5.60 -2.97
CA ILE A 65 11.88 6.89 -3.62
C ILE A 65 11.43 6.66 -5.06
N LEU A 66 12.14 5.82 -5.81
CA LEU A 66 11.82 5.53 -7.20
C LEU A 66 10.47 4.82 -7.34
N ALA A 67 10.23 3.78 -6.54
CA ALA A 67 8.96 3.06 -6.55
C ALA A 67 7.79 3.95 -6.08
N TRP A 68 8.01 4.80 -5.07
CA TRP A 68 7.01 5.78 -4.64
C TRP A 68 6.66 6.76 -5.76
N TRP A 69 7.66 7.25 -6.49
CA TRP A 69 7.45 8.13 -7.64
C TRP A 69 6.67 7.43 -8.75
N ILE A 70 7.04 6.19 -9.09
CA ILE A 70 6.33 5.38 -10.09
C ILE A 70 4.88 5.19 -9.69
N VAL A 71 4.62 4.70 -8.47
CA VAL A 71 3.26 4.50 -7.96
C VAL A 71 2.49 5.82 -8.00
N LYS A 72 3.06 6.91 -7.49
CA LYS A 72 2.40 8.22 -7.53
C LYS A 72 2.06 8.64 -8.96
N THR A 73 2.94 8.44 -9.92
CA THR A 73 2.74 8.86 -11.33
C THR A 73 1.67 8.03 -12.02
N PHE A 74 1.70 6.71 -11.83
CA PHE A 74 0.72 5.79 -12.41
C PHE A 74 -0.67 5.97 -11.82
N PHE A 75 -0.79 6.16 -10.50
CA PHE A 75 -2.08 6.34 -9.84
C PHE A 75 -2.60 7.79 -9.87
N SER A 76 -1.77 8.79 -10.16
CA SER A 76 -2.24 10.17 -10.42
C SER A 76 -2.72 10.40 -11.85
N SER A 77 -2.37 9.51 -12.78
CA SER A 77 -2.85 9.55 -14.18
C SER A 77 -4.16 8.79 -14.39
N HIS A 78 -4.75 8.23 -13.32
CA HIS A 78 -5.93 7.37 -13.36
C HIS A 78 -7.13 8.01 -12.67
#